data_AF-A0A526RRE5-F1
#
_entry.id   AF-A0A526RRE5-F1
#
_cell.length_a   1.000
_cell.length_b   1.000
_cell.length_c   1.000
_cell.angle_alpha   90.00
_cell.angle_beta   90.00
_cell.angle_gamma   90.00
#
_symmetry.space_group_name_H-M   'P 1'
#
loop_
_entity.id
_entity.type
_entity.pdbx_description
1 polymer ?
#
loop_
_entity_poly.entity_id
_entity_poly.type
_entity_poly.pdbx_seq_one_letter_code
_entity_poly.pdbx_strand_id
1 'polypeptide(L)'
;YVVTLNPLRPMGEGQVAVVSFQNPAGGDPIIVNQKIWPKLPHITLTSPPLTCVVKDKPYSISIRIEDANGTLLQSFETTLTSSMDQSVLPDRPLVVGPVYELNKDMVGHVDGKLPGEPKPDCSKAT
;
A
#
# COMPACT_ATOMS: atom_id res chain seq x y z
N TYR A 1 -1.47 -0.52 -1.01
CA TYR A 1 -1.98 -1.91 -1.05
C TYR A 1 -2.62 -2.25 0.29
N VAL A 2 -3.74 -2.96 0.26
CA VAL A 2 -4.33 -3.61 1.44
C VAL A 2 -4.68 -5.04 1.03
N VAL A 3 -4.17 -6.02 1.75
CA VAL A 3 -4.45 -7.45 1.54
C VAL A 3 -4.94 -8.03 2.86
N THR A 4 -6.07 -8.73 2.84
CA THR A 4 -6.63 -9.40 4.02
C THR A 4 -6.48 -10.90 3.86
N LEU A 5 -5.84 -11.52 4.85
CA LEU A 5 -5.69 -12.98 4.92
C LEU A 5 -6.70 -13.57 5.87
N ASN A 6 -7.29 -14.68 5.46
CA ASN A 6 -8.15 -15.52 6.29
C ASN A 6 -7.37 -16.76 6.72
N PRO A 7 -7.00 -16.91 8.00
CA PRO A 7 -6.34 -18.11 8.50
C PRO A 7 -7.22 -19.35 8.33
N LEU A 8 -6.68 -20.41 7.73
CA LEU A 8 -7.37 -21.71 7.60
C LEU A 8 -7.20 -22.60 8.84
N ARG A 9 -6.26 -22.24 9.71
CA ARG A 9 -5.96 -22.89 10.98
C ARG A 9 -5.65 -21.81 12.02
N PRO A 10 -5.76 -22.11 13.33
CA PRO A 10 -5.35 -21.18 14.37
C PRO A 10 -3.90 -20.73 14.16
N MET A 11 -3.66 -19.42 14.28
CA MET A 11 -2.31 -18.85 14.21
C MET A 11 -1.57 -19.07 15.53
N GLY A 12 -0.26 -19.26 15.46
CA GLY A 12 0.62 -19.44 16.62
C GLY A 12 1.11 -18.11 17.20
N GLU A 13 1.43 -18.10 18.49
CA GLU A 13 2.07 -16.95 19.14
C GLU A 13 3.43 -16.64 18.50
N GLY A 14 3.75 -15.35 18.37
CA GLY A 14 5.02 -14.88 17.82
C GLY A 14 5.18 -15.03 16.31
N GLN A 15 4.17 -15.52 15.58
CA GLN A 15 4.22 -15.56 14.11
C GLN A 15 4.23 -14.16 13.48
N VAL A 16 4.89 -14.04 12.34
CA VAL A 16 5.06 -12.80 11.58
C VAL A 16 4.71 -13.04 10.12
N ALA A 17 4.02 -12.10 9.49
CA ALA A 17 3.85 -12.03 8.06
C ALA A 17 4.88 -11.07 7.47
N VAL A 18 5.78 -11.58 6.64
CA VAL A 18 6.73 -10.80 5.83
C VAL A 18 6.13 -10.64 4.45
N VAL A 19 5.82 -9.41 4.08
CA VAL A 19 5.14 -9.08 2.82
C VAL A 19 6.06 -8.25 1.96
N SER A 20 6.24 -8.67 0.72
CA SER A 20 6.91 -7.93 -0.33
C SER A 20 5.87 -7.41 -1.31
N PHE A 21 5.67 -6.09 -1.32
CA PHE A 21 4.81 -5.43 -2.30
C PHE A 21 5.68 -4.88 -3.43
N GLN A 22 5.34 -5.14 -4.69
CA GLN A 22 5.98 -4.46 -5.80
C GLN A 22 5.84 -2.94 -5.63
N ASN A 23 6.91 -2.19 -5.86
CA ASN A 23 6.87 -0.73 -5.80
C ASN A 23 6.37 -0.16 -7.14
N PRO A 24 5.21 0.54 -7.18
CA PRO A 24 4.71 1.12 -8.43
C PRO A 24 5.62 2.20 -9.01
N ALA A 25 6.41 2.90 -8.18
CA ALA A 25 7.39 3.89 -8.64
C ALA A 25 8.65 3.24 -9.26
N GLY A 26 8.73 1.91 -9.26
CA GLY A 26 9.91 1.15 -9.65
C GLY A 26 10.93 1.02 -8.53
N GLY A 27 11.98 0.25 -8.78
CA GLY A 27 13.01 -0.07 -7.79
C GLY A 27 12.66 -1.27 -6.91
N ASP A 28 13.28 -1.33 -5.72
CA ASP A 28 13.14 -2.47 -4.81
C ASP A 28 11.70 -2.61 -4.29
N PRO A 29 11.24 -3.85 -4.02
CA PRO A 29 9.94 -4.07 -3.42
C PRO A 29 9.86 -3.50 -2.00
N ILE A 30 8.67 -3.08 -1.61
CA ILE A 30 8.39 -2.55 -0.29
C ILE A 30 8.14 -3.73 0.65
N ILE A 31 9.06 -3.92 1.60
CA ILE A 31 8.96 -4.99 2.60
C ILE A 31 8.26 -4.50 3.85
N VAL A 32 7.23 -5.23 4.29
CA VAL A 32 6.48 -4.98 5.53
C VAL A 32 6.49 -6.22 6.39
N ASN A 33 6.95 -6.08 7.64
CA ASN A 33 6.91 -7.13 8.65
C ASN A 33 5.74 -6.86 9.60
N GLN A 34 4.71 -7.69 9.55
CA GLN A 34 3.49 -7.54 10.34
C GLN A 34 3.40 -8.67 11.37
N LYS A 35 3.41 -8.32 12.66
CA LYS A 35 3.13 -9.29 13.72
C LYS A 35 1.70 -9.81 13.58
N ILE A 36 1.55 -11.13 13.70
CA ILE A 36 0.27 -11.81 13.69
C ILE A 36 -0.23 -11.97 15.12
N TRP A 37 -1.49 -11.66 15.34
CA TRP A 37 -2.14 -11.80 16.63
C TRP A 37 -3.11 -12.99 16.58
N PRO A 38 -2.84 -14.10 17.30
CA PRO A 38 -3.62 -15.34 17.20
C PRO A 38 -5.12 -15.23 17.44
N LYS A 39 -5.53 -14.24 18.22
CA LYS A 39 -6.94 -14.01 18.58
C LYS A 39 -7.71 -13.20 17.53
N LEU A 40 -7.04 -12.67 16.50
CA LEU A 40 -7.71 -11.93 15.44
C LEU A 40 -8.25 -12.89 14.37
N PRO A 41 -9.47 -12.67 13.88
CA PRO A 41 -10.09 -13.51 12.84
C PRO A 41 -9.46 -13.32 11.46
N HIS A 42 -8.76 -12.21 11.22
CA HIS A 42 -8.10 -11.89 9.95
C HIS A 42 -6.79 -11.16 10.20
N ILE A 43 -5.91 -11.21 9.20
CA ILE A 43 -4.64 -10.48 9.20
C ILE A 43 -4.70 -9.46 8.07
N THR A 44 -4.63 -8.17 8.40
CA THR A 44 -4.59 -7.09 7.41
C THR A 44 -3.15 -6.66 7.19
N LEU A 45 -2.71 -6.74 5.93
CA LEU A 45 -1.38 -6.37 5.48
C LEU A 45 -1.51 -5.10 4.64
N THR A 46 -0.84 -4.03 5.07
CA THR A 46 -0.98 -2.71 4.46
C THR A 46 0.39 -2.19 4.06
N SER A 47 0.53 -1.74 2.81
CA SER A 47 1.72 -1.01 2.39
C SER A 47 1.69 0.41 2.98
N PRO A 48 2.85 1.06 3.10
CA PRO A 48 2.91 2.52 3.20
C PRO A 48 2.14 3.22 2.05
N PRO A 49 1.89 4.53 2.16
CA PRO A 49 1.39 5.34 1.05
C PRO A 49 2.26 5.14 -0.20
N LEU A 50 1.59 5.01 -1.35
CA LEU A 50 2.24 4.69 -2.62
C LEU A 50 2.22 5.89 -3.57
N THR A 51 3.17 5.92 -4.48
CA THR A 51 3.21 6.82 -5.63
C THR A 51 3.35 6.03 -6.92
N CYS A 52 3.00 6.64 -8.06
CA CYS A 52 3.08 6.07 -9.41
C CYS A 52 2.15 4.87 -9.68
N VAL A 53 0.98 4.82 -9.04
CA VAL A 53 0.01 3.75 -9.31
C VAL A 53 -0.70 3.99 -10.64
N VAL A 54 -0.48 3.07 -11.58
CA VAL A 54 -1.14 3.00 -12.88
C VAL A 54 -2.41 2.15 -12.81
N LYS A 55 -3.50 2.64 -13.42
CA LYS A 55 -4.78 1.93 -13.55
C LYS A 55 -4.65 0.61 -14.32
N ASP A 56 -5.43 -0.39 -13.91
CA ASP A 56 -5.58 -1.72 -14.53
C ASP A 56 -4.28 -2.53 -14.67
N LYS A 57 -3.21 -2.07 -14.02
CA LYS A 57 -1.92 -2.76 -13.95
C LYS A 57 -1.88 -3.71 -12.75
N PRO A 58 -1.56 -5.01 -12.95
CA PRO A 58 -1.37 -5.94 -11.85
C PRO A 58 0.00 -5.70 -11.19
N TYR A 59 0.00 -5.55 -9.86
CA TYR A 59 1.22 -5.45 -9.07
C TYR A 59 1.43 -6.70 -8.23
N SER A 60 2.64 -7.27 -8.31
CA SER A 60 3.00 -8.49 -7.60
C SER A 60 3.11 -8.28 -6.09
N ILE A 61 2.63 -9.27 -5.35
CA ILE A 61 2.72 -9.33 -3.89
C ILE A 61 3.17 -10.73 -3.51
N SER A 62 4.29 -10.85 -2.80
CA SER A 62 4.71 -12.12 -2.18
C SER A 62 4.55 -12.04 -0.68
N ILE A 63 3.97 -13.06 -0.06
CA ILE A 63 3.72 -13.10 1.37
C ILE A 63 4.35 -14.37 1.93
N ARG A 64 5.08 -14.23 3.02
CA ARG A 64 5.67 -15.32 3.80
C ARG A 64 5.16 -15.23 5.23
N ILE A 65 4.72 -16.35 5.77
CA ILE A 65 4.39 -16.49 7.19
C ILE A 65 5.54 -17.23 7.84
N GLU A 66 6.12 -16.62 8.86
CA GLU A 66 7.26 -17.15 9.60
C GLU A 66 6.88 -17.38 11.07
N ASP A 67 7.49 -18.38 11.68
CA ASP A 67 7.38 -18.61 13.12
C ASP A 67 8.23 -17.61 13.93
N ALA A 68 8.19 -17.74 15.26
CA ALA A 68 8.94 -16.86 16.16
C ALA A 68 10.48 -16.94 15.99
N ASN A 69 11.00 -17.98 15.32
CA ASN A 69 12.41 -18.18 15.05
C ASN A 69 12.80 -17.77 13.61
N GLY A 70 11.86 -17.25 12.81
CA GLY A 70 12.06 -16.93 11.39
C GLY A 70 11.97 -18.14 10.46
N THR A 71 11.50 -19.29 10.94
CA THR A 71 11.27 -20.47 10.09
C THR A 71 10.06 -20.21 9.20
N LEU A 72 10.22 -20.39 7.89
CA LEU A 72 9.12 -20.28 6.94
C LEU A 72 8.07 -21.38 7.19
N LEU A 73 6.84 -20.96 7.47
CA LEU A 73 5.70 -21.84 7.64
C LEU A 73 4.87 -21.95 6.36
N GLN A 74 4.72 -20.85 5.64
CA GLN A 74 3.93 -20.80 4.41
C GLN A 74 4.37 -19.62 3.54
N SER A 75 4.29 -19.78 2.21
CA SER A 75 4.47 -18.69 1.24
C SER A 75 3.36 -18.72 0.20
N PHE A 76 2.98 -17.55 -0.29
CA PHE A 76 2.03 -17.41 -1.39
C PHE A 76 2.27 -16.12 -2.17
N GLU A 77 1.88 -16.15 -3.43
CA GLU A 77 2.00 -15.04 -4.37
C GLU A 77 0.61 -14.64 -4.86
N THR A 78 0.40 -13.35 -5.03
CA THR A 78 -0.83 -12.79 -5.58
C THR A 78 -0.55 -11.47 -6.27
N THR A 79 -1.56 -10.91 -6.91
CA THR A 79 -1.49 -9.60 -7.55
C THR A 79 -2.62 -8.72 -7.07
N LEU A 80 -2.37 -7.42 -6.91
CA LEU A 80 -3.42 -6.41 -6.73
C LEU A 80 -3.45 -5.47 -7.93
N THR A 81 -4.64 -5.18 -8.44
CA THR A 81 -4.87 -4.23 -9.53
C THR A 81 -5.72 -3.07 -9.04
N SER A 82 -5.29 -1.83 -9.34
CA SER A 82 -6.09 -0.63 -9.05
C SER A 82 -7.02 -0.30 -10.21
N SER A 83 -8.28 0.01 -9.94
CA SER A 83 -9.24 0.50 -10.94
C SER A 83 -9.15 2.02 -11.17
N MET A 84 -8.32 2.73 -10.39
CA MET A 84 -8.06 4.17 -10.53
C MET A 84 -6.58 4.44 -10.80
N ASP A 85 -6.35 5.41 -11.68
CA ASP A 85 -5.01 5.92 -11.98
C ASP A 85 -4.65 7.01 -10.97
N GLN A 86 -3.42 7.05 -10.48
CA GLN A 86 -3.03 8.03 -9.48
C GLN A 86 -3.02 9.47 -10.02
N SER A 87 -2.90 9.67 -11.34
CA SER A 87 -2.91 11.01 -11.95
C SER A 87 -4.16 11.82 -11.63
N VAL A 88 -5.29 11.15 -11.30
CA VAL A 88 -6.56 11.78 -10.95
C VAL A 88 -6.57 12.37 -9.53
N LEU A 89 -5.60 12.02 -8.68
CA LEU A 89 -5.50 12.60 -7.34
C LEU A 89 -5.13 14.08 -7.43
N PRO A 90 -5.64 14.93 -6.53
CA PRO A 90 -5.19 16.31 -6.45
C PRO A 90 -3.73 16.36 -5.98
N ASP A 91 -3.01 17.40 -6.37
CA ASP A 91 -1.59 17.54 -6.03
C ASP A 91 -1.39 17.81 -4.52
N ARG A 92 -2.40 18.36 -3.84
CA ARG A 92 -2.48 18.51 -2.38
C ARG A 92 -3.87 18.14 -1.86
N PRO A 93 -4.02 17.84 -0.55
CA PRO A 93 -5.33 17.61 0.06
C PRO A 93 -6.28 18.78 -0.19
N LEU A 94 -7.55 18.48 -0.51
CA LEU A 94 -8.58 19.51 -0.74
C LEU A 94 -8.99 20.25 0.53
N VAL A 95 -8.77 19.61 1.68
CA VAL A 95 -9.08 20.12 3.01
C VAL A 95 -7.92 19.85 3.95
N VAL A 96 -7.78 20.67 4.98
CA VAL A 96 -6.74 20.61 6.01
C VAL A 96 -7.35 20.74 7.39
N GLY A 97 -6.60 20.28 8.40
CA GLY A 97 -7.00 20.40 9.80
C GLY A 97 -8.14 19.44 10.21
N PRO A 98 -8.42 19.37 11.52
CA PRO A 98 -9.37 18.42 12.10
C PRO A 98 -10.85 18.75 11.81
N VAL A 99 -11.15 19.99 11.40
CA VAL A 99 -12.51 20.46 11.10
C VAL A 99 -12.77 20.62 9.60
N TYR A 100 -11.93 20.02 8.76
CA TYR A 100 -12.08 20.00 7.29
C TYR A 100 -12.10 21.41 6.66
N GLU A 101 -11.18 22.27 7.08
CA GLU A 101 -11.04 23.61 6.50
C GLU A 101 -10.58 23.48 5.05
N LEU A 102 -11.16 24.26 4.13
CA LEU A 102 -10.71 24.24 2.73
C LEU A 102 -9.24 24.60 2.63
N ASN A 103 -8.48 23.80 1.88
CA ASN A 103 -7.07 24.09 1.65
C ASN A 103 -6.94 25.35 0.79
N LYS A 104 -6.39 26.42 1.37
CA LYS A 104 -6.24 27.72 0.69
C LYS A 104 -5.34 27.65 -0.53
N ASP A 105 -4.39 26.72 -0.57
CA ASP A 105 -3.52 26.48 -1.72
C ASP A 105 -4.33 26.01 -2.95
N MET A 106 -5.47 25.35 -2.73
CA MET A 106 -6.30 24.77 -3.79
C MET A 106 -7.40 25.72 -4.30
N VAL A 107 -7.48 26.95 -3.77
CA VAL A 107 -8.51 27.92 -4.20
C VAL A 107 -8.25 28.34 -5.64
N GLY A 108 -9.27 28.19 -6.50
CA GLY A 108 -9.16 28.46 -7.95
C GLY A 108 -8.59 27.30 -8.77
N HIS A 109 -8.14 26.22 -8.13
CA HIS A 109 -7.59 25.02 -8.77
C HIS A 109 -8.62 23.89 -8.79
N VAL A 110 -9.70 24.07 -9.56
CA VAL A 110 -10.85 23.14 -9.61
C VAL A 110 -10.50 21.76 -10.19
N ASP A 111 -9.43 21.68 -10.97
CA ASP A 111 -8.87 20.45 -11.50
C ASP A 111 -7.96 19.72 -10.50
N GLY A 112 -7.75 20.31 -9.31
CA GLY A 112 -6.90 19.78 -8.27
C GLY A 112 -5.40 19.87 -8.58
N LYS A 113 -5.00 20.67 -9.58
CA LYS A 113 -3.61 20.76 -10.02
C LYS A 113 -2.98 22.12 -9.72
N LEU A 114 -1.75 22.09 -9.21
CA LEU A 114 -0.98 23.28 -8.84
C LEU A 114 0.12 23.56 -9.88
N PRO A 115 0.22 24.80 -10.40
CA PRO A 115 1.29 25.16 -11.33
C PRO A 115 2.67 24.99 -10.69
N GLY A 116 3.52 24.18 -11.30
CA GLY A 116 4.91 23.98 -10.85
C GLY A 116 5.06 23.09 -9.61
N GLU A 117 3.99 22.46 -9.11
CA GLU A 117 4.13 21.52 -8.00
C GLU A 117 4.99 20.31 -8.43
N PRO A 118 5.99 19.92 -7.61
CA PRO A 118 6.80 18.75 -7.89
C PRO A 118 5.94 17.49 -7.97
N LYS A 119 6.01 16.79 -9.11
CA LYS A 119 5.33 15.51 -9.29
C LYS A 119 6.26 14.36 -8.91
N PRO A 120 5.73 13.23 -8.42
CA PRO A 120 6.53 12.02 -8.22
C PRO A 120 7.23 11.61 -9.51
N ASP A 121 8.52 11.26 -9.43
CA ASP A 121 9.24 10.68 -10.56
C ASP A 121 8.81 9.23 -10.75
N CYS A 122 8.03 8.99 -11.82
CA CYS A 122 7.53 7.68 -12.20
C CYS A 122 8.29 7.07 -13.39
N SER A 123 9.46 7.60 -13.76
CA SER A 123 10.24 7.14 -14.91
C SER A 123 10.66 5.67 -14.84
N LYS A 124 10.75 5.12 -13.63
CA LYS A 124 11.11 3.72 -13.36
C LYS A 124 9.90 2.81 -13.17
N ALA A 125 8.68 3.34 -13.22
CA ALA A 125 7.46 2.54 -13.11
C ALA A 125 7.41 1.55 -14.28
N THR A 126 7.64 0.27 -14.00
CA THR A 126 7.66 -0.83 -14.98
C THR A 126 6.47 -1.72 -14.79
#